data_AF-A0A1J7JZH8-F1
#
_entry.id   AF-A0A1J7JZH8-F1
#
_cell.length_a   1.000
_cell.length_b   1.000
_cell.length_c   1.000
_cell.angle_alpha   90.00
_cell.angle_beta   90.00
_cell.angle_gamma   90.00
#
_symmetry.space_group_name_H-M   'P 1'
#
loop_
_entity.id
_entity.type
_entity.pdbx_description
1 polymer ?
#
loop_
_entity_poly.entity_id
_entity_poly.type
_entity_poly.pdbx_seq_one_letter_code
_entity_poly.pdbx_strand_id
1 'polypeptide(L)'
;MAENNDLASGDDILASYHLPSPKPLWLNAVYARHIVRGNFMALSARPPTVDMGEWVAHQVVEHWRMLVTFIRLVHDKDETGHTICNGRTCPKMSAGPNHSFTWLNSRLEPVEIPAYEYLSLVQRYISTKIDDAAVFPNDPTGVSFAPYPGASSSPSSPPNSGGGSGPDWVGRRSGFPQNFLDVCQKIFRQMFRVYAHLYWSHFEDPLYHLGLEKSVNSCFSHFILTATTLDLLGPADLEPMQALVDLWAANGTFPQDSRAYGYANLRAGERLLALAGATTAV
;
A
#
# COMPACT_ATOMS: atom_id res chain seq x y z
N MET A 1 33.33 -31.98 -11.66
CA MET A 1 33.22 -30.59 -12.17
C MET A 1 31.76 -30.29 -12.45
N ALA A 2 30.93 -30.25 -11.42
CA ALA A 2 29.53 -29.88 -11.54
C ALA A 2 29.12 -29.25 -10.21
N GLU A 3 29.16 -27.92 -10.15
CA GLU A 3 28.47 -27.03 -9.20
C GLU A 3 29.00 -25.61 -9.45
N ASN A 4 28.54 -25.00 -10.55
CA ASN A 4 28.70 -23.58 -10.81
C ASN A 4 27.50 -23.19 -11.67
N ASN A 5 26.33 -23.02 -11.03
CA ASN A 5 25.24 -22.25 -11.61
C ASN A 5 24.30 -21.71 -10.53
N ASP A 6 24.22 -20.37 -10.46
CA ASP A 6 23.09 -19.53 -10.06
C ASP A 6 22.62 -19.47 -8.60
N LEU A 7 23.39 -18.77 -7.76
CA LEU A 7 22.84 -18.03 -6.63
C LEU A 7 23.45 -16.62 -6.60
N ALA A 8 22.74 -15.64 -7.16
CA ALA A 8 23.12 -14.23 -7.04
C ALA A 8 23.37 -13.85 -5.57
N SER A 9 24.48 -13.16 -5.31
CA SER A 9 24.79 -12.66 -3.96
C SER A 9 23.79 -11.56 -3.55
N GLY A 10 23.67 -11.29 -2.25
CA GLY A 10 22.81 -10.19 -1.77
C GLY A 10 23.18 -8.84 -2.40
N ASP A 11 24.46 -8.63 -2.72
CA ASP A 11 24.94 -7.43 -3.42
C ASP A 11 24.47 -7.37 -4.88
N ASP A 12 24.48 -8.51 -5.59
CA ASP A 12 23.99 -8.58 -6.98
C ASP A 12 22.49 -8.29 -7.06
N ILE A 13 21.73 -8.79 -6.08
CA ILE A 13 20.29 -8.54 -5.99
C ILE A 13 20.03 -7.05 -5.70
N LEU A 14 20.74 -6.45 -4.75
CA LEU A 14 20.59 -5.02 -4.46
C LEU A 14 21.02 -4.13 -5.64
N ALA A 15 22.01 -4.57 -6.44
CA ALA A 15 22.40 -3.87 -7.65
C ALA A 15 21.27 -3.86 -8.69
N SER A 16 20.47 -4.95 -8.77
CA SER A 16 19.30 -5.02 -9.67
C SER A 16 18.19 -4.02 -9.35
N TYR A 17 18.14 -3.50 -8.12
CA TYR A 17 17.19 -2.46 -7.72
C TYR A 17 17.60 -1.05 -8.14
N HIS A 18 18.79 -0.88 -8.73
CA HIS A 18 19.28 0.41 -9.23
C HIS A 18 19.19 1.57 -8.21
N LEU A 19 19.43 1.25 -6.93
CA LEU A 19 19.36 2.21 -5.83
C LEU A 19 20.49 3.27 -5.94
N PRO A 20 20.24 4.53 -5.57
CA PRO A 20 21.27 5.56 -5.58
C PRO A 20 22.39 5.27 -4.56
N SER A 21 23.55 5.91 -4.76
CA SER A 21 24.67 5.92 -3.82
C SER A 21 24.97 7.38 -3.42
N PRO A 22 24.85 7.76 -2.13
CA PRO A 22 24.48 6.91 -0.99
C PRO A 22 23.03 6.40 -1.07
N LYS A 23 22.76 5.27 -0.40
CA LYS A 23 21.41 4.67 -0.34
C LYS A 23 20.44 5.61 0.38
N PRO A 24 19.15 5.61 0.01
CA PRO A 24 18.15 6.44 0.69
C PRO A 24 18.04 6.12 2.18
N LEU A 25 17.75 7.14 3.00
CA LEU A 25 17.69 7.04 4.46
C LEU A 25 16.67 6.00 4.94
N TRP A 26 15.54 5.87 4.24
CA TRP A 26 14.48 4.91 4.55
C TRP A 26 14.87 3.44 4.34
N LEU A 27 15.98 3.16 3.65
CA LEU A 27 16.55 1.80 3.54
C LEU A 27 17.53 1.45 4.65
N ASN A 28 17.84 2.39 5.55
CA ASN A 28 18.67 2.09 6.71
C ASN A 28 17.78 1.57 7.86
N ALA A 29 18.13 0.38 8.38
CA ALA A 29 17.40 -0.31 9.43
C ALA A 29 17.22 0.51 10.72
N VAL A 30 18.08 1.50 10.97
CA VAL A 30 17.94 2.43 12.10
C VAL A 30 16.72 3.33 11.95
N TYR A 31 16.41 3.77 10.73
CA TYR A 31 15.32 4.70 10.41
C TYR A 31 14.04 3.99 9.93
N ALA A 32 14.14 2.72 9.52
CA ALA A 32 13.01 1.89 9.09
C ALA A 32 12.20 1.27 10.26
N ARG A 33 12.22 1.90 11.45
CA ARG A 33 11.56 1.40 12.68
C ARG A 33 10.08 1.82 12.75
N HIS A 34 9.30 1.08 13.53
CA HIS A 34 7.86 1.28 13.70
C HIS A 34 7.53 1.86 15.08
N ILE A 35 6.35 2.49 15.23
CA ILE A 35 5.84 2.95 16.53
C ILE A 35 5.53 1.74 17.41
N VAL A 36 4.81 0.78 16.85
CA VAL A 36 4.35 -0.41 17.57
C VAL A 36 5.18 -1.61 17.12
N ARG A 37 5.66 -2.39 18.10
CA ARG A 37 6.18 -3.74 17.87
C ARG A 37 5.01 -4.71 18.07
N GLY A 38 4.45 -5.21 16.97
CA GLY A 38 3.28 -6.09 17.04
C GLY A 38 2.98 -6.75 15.70
N ASN A 39 2.19 -7.82 15.76
CA ASN A 39 1.75 -8.51 14.56
C ASN A 39 0.63 -7.71 13.86
N PHE A 40 1.01 -6.82 12.95
CA PHE A 40 0.08 -6.03 12.15
C PHE A 40 -0.89 -6.88 11.31
N MET A 41 -0.59 -8.16 11.06
CA MET A 41 -1.49 -9.08 10.36
C MET A 41 -2.83 -9.25 11.08
N ALA A 42 -2.85 -9.19 12.42
CA ALA A 42 -4.09 -9.27 13.17
C ALA A 42 -5.04 -8.08 12.89
N LEU A 43 -4.50 -6.91 12.51
CA LEU A 43 -5.29 -5.74 12.12
C LEU A 43 -5.87 -5.87 10.71
N SER A 44 -5.20 -6.66 9.86
CA SER A 44 -5.60 -6.94 8.48
C SER A 44 -6.51 -8.16 8.34
N ALA A 45 -6.61 -9.00 9.38
CA ALA A 45 -7.42 -10.21 9.37
C ALA A 45 -8.91 -9.88 9.45
N ARG A 46 -9.68 -10.38 8.47
CA ARG A 46 -11.14 -10.23 8.46
C ARG A 46 -11.76 -10.96 9.66
N PRO A 47 -12.60 -10.29 10.47
CA PRO A 47 -13.38 -10.99 11.49
C PRO A 47 -14.31 -12.05 10.88
N PRO A 48 -14.44 -13.26 11.46
CA PRO A 48 -15.19 -14.36 10.85
C PRO A 48 -16.66 -14.06 10.54
N THR A 49 -17.27 -13.10 11.24
CA THR A 49 -18.68 -12.71 11.10
C THR A 49 -18.91 -11.58 10.08
N VAL A 50 -17.86 -10.90 9.64
CA VAL A 50 -17.97 -9.70 8.79
C VAL A 50 -17.94 -10.10 7.31
N ASP A 51 -18.87 -9.61 6.50
CA ASP A 51 -18.87 -9.85 5.06
C ASP A 51 -17.56 -9.34 4.40
N MET A 52 -17.08 -10.04 3.36
CA MET A 52 -15.81 -9.68 2.71
C MET A 52 -15.87 -8.30 2.05
N GLY A 53 -17.00 -7.93 1.45
CA GLY A 53 -17.18 -6.61 0.84
C GLY A 53 -17.07 -5.50 1.87
N GLU A 54 -17.76 -5.66 3.01
CA GLU A 54 -17.71 -4.71 4.13
C GLU A 54 -16.29 -4.56 4.68
N TRP A 55 -15.57 -5.68 4.84
CA TRP A 55 -14.20 -5.65 5.33
C TRP A 55 -13.27 -4.92 4.38
N VAL A 56 -13.34 -5.22 3.07
CA VAL A 56 -12.55 -4.52 2.06
C VAL A 56 -12.89 -3.03 2.03
N ALA A 57 -14.19 -2.68 2.09
CA ALA A 57 -14.63 -1.29 2.11
C ALA A 57 -14.06 -0.53 3.31
N HIS A 58 -14.17 -1.11 4.51
CA HIS A 58 -13.60 -0.56 5.73
C HIS A 58 -12.09 -0.33 5.60
N GLN A 59 -11.36 -1.33 5.09
CA GLN A 59 -9.90 -1.22 4.90
C GLN A 59 -9.53 -0.12 3.89
N VAL A 60 -10.28 0.04 2.80
CA VAL A 60 -10.07 1.14 1.85
C VAL A 60 -10.20 2.49 2.53
N VAL A 61 -11.28 2.71 3.28
CA VAL A 61 -11.55 3.99 3.95
C VAL A 61 -10.50 4.28 5.03
N GLU A 62 -10.14 3.27 5.82
CA GLU A 62 -9.20 3.43 6.93
C GLU A 62 -7.78 3.72 6.45
N HIS A 63 -7.29 2.99 5.45
CA HIS A 63 -5.97 3.26 4.87
C HIS A 63 -5.94 4.61 4.15
N TRP A 64 -7.04 5.01 3.51
CA TRP A 64 -7.14 6.32 2.87
C TRP A 64 -7.06 7.45 3.89
N ARG A 65 -7.77 7.30 5.02
CA ARG A 65 -7.75 8.26 6.14
C ARG A 65 -6.35 8.43 6.74
N MET A 66 -5.57 7.35 6.83
CA MET A 66 -4.18 7.44 7.28
C MET A 66 -3.28 8.15 6.26
N LEU A 67 -3.38 7.78 4.98
CA LEU A 67 -2.54 8.32 3.92
C LEU A 67 -2.80 9.81 3.65
N VAL A 68 -4.07 10.24 3.66
CA VAL A 68 -4.43 11.62 3.34
C VAL A 68 -3.80 12.63 4.31
N THR A 69 -3.50 12.23 5.55
CA THR A 69 -2.78 13.07 6.52
C THR A 69 -1.37 13.40 6.03
N PHE A 70 -0.65 12.45 5.44
CA PHE A 70 0.68 12.68 4.87
C PHE A 70 0.62 13.48 3.57
N ILE A 71 -0.42 13.28 2.75
CA ILE A 71 -0.65 14.13 1.56
C ILE A 71 -0.84 15.59 1.98
N ARG A 72 -1.67 15.82 3.01
CA ARG A 72 -1.90 17.18 3.54
C ARG A 72 -0.62 17.82 4.06
N LEU A 73 0.26 17.05 4.70
CA LEU A 73 1.56 17.56 5.16
C LEU A 73 2.41 18.11 4.01
N VAL A 74 2.55 17.35 2.91
CA VAL A 74 3.39 17.81 1.78
C VAL A 74 2.73 18.89 0.92
N HIS A 75 1.41 19.05 1.04
CA HIS A 75 0.62 20.10 0.41
C HIS A 75 0.44 21.35 1.29
N ASP A 76 0.85 21.30 2.55
CA ASP A 76 0.73 22.44 3.44
C ASP A 76 1.60 23.58 2.93
N LYS A 77 1.09 24.81 3.05
CA LYS A 77 1.78 26.00 2.55
C LYS A 77 2.52 26.64 3.71
N ASP A 78 3.79 26.93 3.48
CA ASP A 78 4.57 27.76 4.41
C ASP A 78 4.10 29.23 4.41
N GLU A 79 4.70 30.05 5.26
CA GLU A 79 4.41 31.49 5.35
C GLU A 79 4.65 32.24 4.02
N THR A 80 5.47 31.67 3.13
CA THR A 80 5.77 32.23 1.81
C THR A 80 4.81 31.75 0.71
N GLY A 81 3.87 30.87 1.05
CA GLY A 81 2.88 30.29 0.15
C GLY A 81 3.39 29.10 -0.67
N HIS A 82 4.61 28.62 -0.42
CA HIS A 82 5.18 27.46 -1.10
C HIS A 82 4.79 26.17 -0.38
N THR A 83 4.54 25.11 -1.16
CA THR A 83 4.32 23.75 -0.66
C THR A 83 5.60 22.95 -0.72
N ILE A 84 5.76 21.97 0.19
CA ILE A 84 6.94 21.09 0.24
C ILE A 84 7.05 20.29 -1.07
N CYS A 85 5.95 19.64 -1.47
CA CYS A 85 5.82 19.03 -2.78
C CYS A 85 5.31 20.08 -3.78
N ASN A 86 6.14 20.48 -4.74
CA ASN A 86 5.81 21.50 -5.75
C ASN A 86 6.46 21.17 -7.10
N GLY A 87 6.16 21.96 -8.14
CA GLY A 87 6.69 21.72 -9.49
C GLY A 87 8.22 21.85 -9.64
N ARG A 88 8.91 22.50 -8.70
CA ARG A 88 10.38 22.61 -8.69
C ARG A 88 11.04 21.41 -8.02
N THR A 89 10.51 20.97 -6.88
CA THR A 89 11.03 19.83 -6.12
C THR A 89 10.64 18.49 -6.76
N CYS A 90 9.41 18.40 -7.25
CA CYS A 90 8.82 17.18 -7.80
C CYS A 90 8.14 17.44 -9.15
N PRO A 91 8.92 17.67 -10.22
CA PRO A 91 8.39 17.98 -11.56
C PRO A 91 7.63 16.81 -12.21
N LYS A 92 7.80 15.59 -11.69
CA LYS A 92 7.08 14.39 -12.10
C LYS A 92 6.74 13.51 -10.90
N MET A 93 5.59 12.84 -10.94
CA MET A 93 5.23 11.81 -9.95
C MET A 93 6.11 10.57 -10.13
N SER A 94 6.98 10.28 -9.17
CA SER A 94 7.99 9.22 -9.31
C SER A 94 8.33 8.52 -8.00
N ALA A 95 8.87 7.31 -8.12
CA ALA A 95 9.48 6.52 -7.06
C ALA A 95 10.96 6.31 -7.43
N GLY A 96 11.78 7.34 -7.15
CA GLY A 96 13.18 7.36 -7.53
C GLY A 96 13.40 7.71 -9.00
N PRO A 97 14.66 7.59 -9.49
CA PRO A 97 15.03 8.08 -10.83
C PRO A 97 14.42 7.26 -11.97
N ASN A 98 14.21 5.95 -11.75
CA ASN A 98 13.89 4.99 -12.80
C ASN A 98 12.41 4.60 -12.86
N HIS A 99 11.58 5.07 -11.92
CA HIS A 99 10.18 4.72 -11.85
C HIS A 99 9.31 5.98 -11.86
N SER A 100 8.59 6.22 -12.98
CA SER A 100 7.67 7.35 -13.15
C SER A 100 6.24 6.85 -13.22
N PHE A 101 5.34 7.51 -12.49
CA PHE A 101 3.92 7.19 -12.49
C PHE A 101 3.16 8.17 -13.38
N THR A 102 2.52 7.64 -14.41
CA THR A 102 1.68 8.45 -15.31
C THR A 102 0.24 8.52 -14.81
N TRP A 103 -0.45 9.58 -15.23
CA TRP A 103 -1.89 9.74 -15.04
C TRP A 103 -2.61 9.61 -16.38
N LEU A 104 -3.84 9.10 -16.40
CA LEU A 104 -4.63 9.03 -17.61
C LEU A 104 -5.39 10.35 -17.81
N ASN A 105 -5.13 11.02 -18.93
CA ASN A 105 -5.86 12.24 -19.30
C ASN A 105 -7.30 11.91 -19.77
N SER A 106 -8.07 12.94 -20.14
CA SER A 106 -9.45 12.79 -20.64
C SER A 106 -9.57 11.94 -21.92
N ARG A 107 -8.46 11.70 -22.64
CA ARG A 107 -8.37 10.84 -23.83
C ARG A 107 -7.85 9.44 -23.50
N LEU A 108 -7.71 9.10 -22.22
CA LEU A 108 -7.14 7.84 -21.74
C LEU A 108 -5.67 7.62 -22.12
N GLU A 109 -4.94 8.70 -22.39
CA GLU A 109 -3.51 8.65 -22.70
C GLU A 109 -2.70 8.82 -21.40
N PRO A 110 -1.65 8.01 -21.19
CA PRO A 110 -0.74 8.20 -20.07
C PRO A 110 0.09 9.47 -20.26
N VAL A 111 -0.02 10.39 -19.31
CA VAL A 111 0.74 11.65 -19.27
C VAL A 111 1.56 11.73 -17.99
N GLU A 112 2.79 12.25 -18.11
CA GLU A 112 3.59 12.65 -16.95
C GLU A 112 3.09 13.99 -16.44
N ILE A 113 2.83 14.06 -15.14
CA ILE A 113 2.39 15.28 -14.46
C ILE A 113 3.22 15.50 -13.19
N PRO A 114 3.35 16.75 -12.73
CA PRO A 114 4.01 17.05 -11.46
C PRO A 114 3.40 16.29 -10.29
N ALA A 115 4.22 15.93 -9.31
CA ALA A 115 3.76 15.08 -8.21
C ALA A 115 2.66 15.76 -7.38
N TYR A 116 2.77 17.05 -7.08
CA TYR A 116 1.74 17.79 -6.32
C TYR A 116 0.37 17.79 -7.02
N GLU A 117 0.36 17.85 -8.35
CA GLU A 117 -0.86 17.75 -9.15
C GLU A 117 -1.41 16.31 -9.10
N TYR A 118 -0.53 15.31 -9.26
CA TYR A 118 -0.88 13.91 -9.13
C TYR A 118 -1.54 13.59 -7.79
N LEU A 119 -0.95 14.04 -6.68
CA LEU A 119 -1.48 13.86 -5.33
C LEU A 119 -2.89 14.47 -5.19
N SER A 120 -3.10 15.65 -5.77
CA SER A 120 -4.41 16.31 -5.79
C SER A 120 -5.45 15.52 -6.61
N LEU A 121 -5.04 14.95 -7.74
CA LEU A 121 -5.88 14.09 -8.57
C LEU A 121 -6.22 12.77 -7.88
N VAL A 122 -5.26 12.13 -7.20
CA VAL A 122 -5.49 10.94 -6.37
C VAL A 122 -6.48 11.24 -5.27
N GLN A 123 -6.30 12.35 -4.55
CA GLN A 123 -7.21 12.75 -3.47
C GLN A 123 -8.63 12.91 -3.96
N ARG A 124 -8.83 13.63 -5.07
CA ARG A 124 -10.14 13.77 -5.69
C ARG A 124 -10.70 12.43 -6.17
N TYR A 125 -9.89 11.64 -6.87
CA TYR A 125 -10.31 10.33 -7.40
C TYR A 125 -10.80 9.38 -6.30
N ILE A 126 -10.02 9.21 -5.23
CA ILE A 126 -10.35 8.29 -4.14
C ILE A 126 -11.55 8.79 -3.35
N SER A 127 -11.57 10.08 -2.97
CA SER A 127 -12.72 10.66 -2.26
C SER A 127 -14.01 10.54 -3.07
N THR A 128 -14.00 10.87 -4.36
CA THR A 128 -15.19 10.69 -5.21
C THR A 128 -15.66 9.24 -5.28
N LYS A 129 -14.77 8.25 -5.18
CA LYS A 129 -15.18 6.83 -5.17
C LYS A 129 -15.75 6.40 -3.83
N ILE A 130 -15.14 6.80 -2.72
CA ILE A 130 -15.59 6.46 -1.37
C ILE A 130 -16.93 7.13 -1.05
N ASP A 131 -17.15 8.36 -1.54
CA ASP A 131 -18.38 9.12 -1.30
C ASP A 131 -19.55 8.70 -2.23
N ASP A 132 -19.29 7.89 -3.26
CA ASP A 132 -20.29 7.41 -4.20
C ASP A 132 -21.03 6.19 -3.64
N ALA A 133 -22.27 6.38 -3.20
CA ALA A 133 -23.12 5.33 -2.63
C ALA A 133 -23.41 4.16 -3.61
N ALA A 134 -23.21 4.34 -4.92
CA ALA A 134 -23.32 3.24 -5.89
C ALA A 134 -22.07 2.34 -5.90
N VAL A 135 -20.93 2.83 -5.43
CA VAL A 135 -19.67 2.09 -5.32
C VAL A 135 -19.44 1.61 -3.89
N PHE A 136 -19.69 2.47 -2.91
CA PHE A 136 -19.60 2.20 -1.47
C PHE A 136 -20.97 2.44 -0.83
N PRO A 137 -21.87 1.44 -0.84
CA PRO A 137 -23.17 1.54 -0.20
C PRO A 137 -23.05 1.94 1.27
N ASN A 138 -23.90 2.86 1.71
CA ASN A 138 -23.90 3.39 3.08
C ASN A 138 -25.24 3.22 3.80
N ASP A 139 -26.19 2.50 3.18
CA ASP A 139 -27.47 2.16 3.79
C ASP A 139 -27.29 0.97 4.76
N PRO A 140 -27.53 1.15 6.07
CA PRO A 140 -27.40 0.08 7.05
C PRO A 140 -28.31 -1.12 6.78
N THR A 141 -29.41 -0.93 6.06
CA THR A 141 -30.37 -2.01 5.74
C THR A 141 -29.82 -2.99 4.70
N GLY A 142 -28.81 -2.58 3.92
CA GLY A 142 -28.14 -3.41 2.92
C GLY A 142 -27.04 -4.30 3.49
N VAL A 143 -26.59 -4.06 4.72
CA VAL A 143 -25.41 -4.73 5.30
C VAL A 143 -25.67 -6.21 5.56
N SER A 144 -24.73 -7.07 5.13
CA SER A 144 -24.75 -8.50 5.39
C SER A 144 -23.63 -8.96 6.33
N PHE A 145 -23.69 -10.22 6.74
CA PHE A 145 -22.70 -10.88 7.60
C PHE A 145 -22.11 -12.10 6.89
N ALA A 146 -20.91 -12.53 7.23
CA ALA A 146 -20.26 -13.68 6.59
C ALA A 146 -21.08 -14.98 6.73
N PRO A 147 -21.11 -15.87 5.72
CA PRO A 147 -21.77 -17.16 5.83
C PRO A 147 -21.13 -18.02 6.92
N TYR A 148 -21.95 -18.71 7.72
CA TYR A 148 -21.45 -19.65 8.72
C TYR A 148 -20.93 -20.94 8.05
N PRO A 149 -19.69 -21.40 8.31
CA PRO A 149 -19.12 -22.56 7.63
C PRO A 149 -19.89 -23.87 7.82
N GLY A 150 -20.69 -23.99 8.89
CA GLY A 150 -21.48 -25.18 9.21
C GLY A 150 -22.97 -25.11 8.84
N ALA A 151 -23.42 -24.06 8.14
CA ALA A 151 -24.82 -23.92 7.77
C ALA A 151 -25.12 -24.76 6.52
N SER A 152 -25.58 -26.00 6.72
CA SER A 152 -26.36 -26.72 5.71
C SER A 152 -27.58 -25.87 5.34
N SER A 153 -27.79 -25.64 4.05
CA SER A 153 -28.91 -24.90 3.49
C SER A 153 -30.24 -25.22 4.19
N SER A 154 -30.83 -24.24 4.85
CA SER A 154 -32.23 -24.26 5.26
C SER A 154 -32.86 -22.89 5.04
N PRO A 155 -34.10 -22.84 4.52
CA PRO A 155 -34.63 -21.70 3.80
C PRO A 155 -35.30 -20.71 4.76
N SER A 156 -34.52 -19.79 5.31
CA SER A 156 -35.07 -18.57 5.91
C SER A 156 -34.17 -17.40 5.57
N SER A 157 -33.99 -17.19 4.27
CA SER A 157 -33.45 -15.94 3.74
C SER A 157 -34.48 -14.82 3.95
N PRO A 158 -34.04 -13.59 4.28
CA PRO A 158 -34.89 -12.41 4.17
C PRO A 158 -35.46 -12.29 2.74
N PRO A 159 -36.66 -11.71 2.55
CA PRO A 159 -37.42 -11.80 1.30
C PRO A 159 -36.82 -11.01 0.11
N ASN A 160 -35.55 -10.59 0.16
CA ASN A 160 -34.95 -9.78 -0.91
C ASN A 160 -33.61 -10.29 -1.46
N SER A 161 -33.08 -11.41 -0.97
CA SER A 161 -31.97 -12.09 -1.64
C SER A 161 -32.57 -13.06 -2.67
N GLY A 162 -32.87 -12.52 -3.86
CA GLY A 162 -33.24 -13.34 -5.01
C GLY A 162 -32.24 -14.49 -5.15
N GLY A 163 -32.75 -15.71 -5.01
CA GLY A 163 -32.06 -16.96 -5.34
C GLY A 163 -31.79 -17.03 -6.84
N GLY A 164 -30.90 -16.16 -7.30
CA GLY A 164 -30.51 -16.02 -8.70
C GLY A 164 -29.22 -16.78 -8.92
N SER A 165 -29.29 -17.77 -9.79
CA SER A 165 -28.24 -18.43 -10.56
C SER A 165 -27.39 -17.44 -11.38
N GLY A 166 -26.87 -16.40 -10.71
CA GLY A 166 -26.01 -15.37 -11.26
C GLY A 166 -24.63 -15.46 -10.62
N PRO A 167 -23.60 -14.88 -11.26
CA PRO A 167 -22.22 -14.93 -10.79
C PRO A 167 -22.11 -14.44 -9.35
N ASP A 168 -21.30 -15.10 -8.53
CA ASP A 168 -20.99 -14.68 -7.16
C ASP A 168 -19.79 -13.72 -7.19
N TRP A 169 -19.84 -12.63 -6.41
CA TRP A 169 -18.76 -11.65 -6.32
C TRP A 169 -18.66 -11.07 -4.92
N VAL A 170 -17.48 -10.52 -4.59
CA VAL A 170 -17.20 -9.95 -3.27
C VAL A 170 -18.14 -8.78 -2.98
N GLY A 171 -18.85 -8.86 -1.85
CA GLY A 171 -19.77 -7.81 -1.39
C GLY A 171 -21.17 -7.85 -2.01
N ARG A 172 -21.49 -8.82 -2.88
CA ARG A 172 -22.83 -8.96 -3.48
C ARG A 172 -23.95 -8.93 -2.44
N ARG A 173 -23.75 -9.59 -1.30
CA ARG A 173 -24.74 -9.70 -0.21
C ARG A 173 -24.94 -8.40 0.55
N SER A 174 -23.95 -7.52 0.53
CA SER A 174 -23.97 -6.18 1.11
C SER A 174 -24.33 -5.08 0.10
N GLY A 175 -24.73 -5.47 -1.12
CA GLY A 175 -25.14 -4.51 -2.17
C GLY A 175 -23.99 -3.84 -2.92
N PHE A 176 -22.74 -4.30 -2.75
CA PHE A 176 -21.61 -3.78 -3.52
C PHE A 176 -21.71 -4.19 -5.02
N PRO A 177 -21.28 -3.32 -5.95
CA PRO A 177 -21.35 -3.61 -7.37
C PRO A 177 -20.37 -4.71 -7.80
N GLN A 178 -20.59 -5.35 -8.96
CA GLN A 178 -19.76 -6.44 -9.47
C GLN A 178 -18.27 -6.09 -9.61
N ASN A 179 -17.99 -4.84 -9.99
CA ASN A 179 -16.62 -4.33 -10.18
C ASN A 179 -16.02 -3.74 -8.90
N PHE A 180 -16.64 -3.94 -7.73
CA PHE A 180 -16.20 -3.34 -6.48
C PHE A 180 -14.75 -3.66 -6.14
N LEU A 181 -14.35 -4.94 -6.24
CA LEU A 181 -12.99 -5.35 -5.94
C LEU A 181 -11.97 -4.71 -6.91
N ASP A 182 -12.30 -4.63 -8.20
CA ASP A 182 -11.45 -3.97 -9.19
C ASP A 182 -11.25 -2.48 -8.89
N VAL A 183 -12.31 -1.82 -8.41
CA VAL A 183 -12.25 -0.42 -7.97
C VAL A 183 -11.34 -0.30 -6.73
N CYS A 184 -11.49 -1.19 -5.75
CA CYS A 184 -10.65 -1.21 -4.54
C CYS A 184 -9.17 -1.45 -4.87
N GLN A 185 -8.87 -2.38 -5.78
CA GLN A 185 -7.51 -2.61 -6.28
C GLN A 185 -6.93 -1.37 -6.98
N LYS A 186 -7.74 -0.65 -7.79
CA LYS A 186 -7.31 0.61 -8.41
C LYS A 186 -7.02 1.68 -7.36
N ILE A 187 -7.85 1.80 -6.33
CA ILE A 187 -7.62 2.72 -5.21
C ILE A 187 -6.31 2.38 -4.50
N PHE A 188 -6.11 1.12 -4.10
CA PHE A 188 -4.88 0.69 -3.42
C PHE A 188 -3.62 0.90 -4.27
N ARG A 189 -3.68 0.66 -5.58
CA ARG A 189 -2.55 0.98 -6.48
C ARG A 189 -2.20 2.47 -6.45
N GLN A 190 -3.20 3.36 -6.46
CA GLN A 190 -2.93 4.80 -6.35
C GLN A 190 -2.35 5.17 -4.99
N MET A 191 -2.86 4.58 -3.91
CA MET A 191 -2.33 4.80 -2.56
C MET A 191 -0.88 4.33 -2.42
N PHE A 192 -0.53 3.18 -3.00
CA PHE A 192 0.84 2.68 -3.02
C PHE A 192 1.78 3.66 -3.73
N ARG A 193 1.37 4.22 -4.88
CA ARG A 193 2.16 5.21 -5.62
C ARG A 193 2.43 6.46 -4.80
N VAL A 194 1.45 6.92 -4.03
CA VAL A 194 1.63 8.04 -3.08
C VAL A 194 2.63 7.67 -2.00
N TYR A 195 2.51 6.50 -1.36
CA TYR A 195 3.51 6.06 -0.38
C TYR A 195 4.90 6.01 -0.99
N ALA A 196 5.07 5.37 -2.15
CA ALA A 196 6.36 5.27 -2.83
C ALA A 196 6.96 6.67 -3.08
N HIS A 197 6.17 7.61 -3.57
CA HIS A 197 6.61 8.99 -3.76
C HIS A 197 7.01 9.67 -2.43
N LEU A 198 6.23 9.49 -1.36
CA LEU A 198 6.57 10.04 -0.04
C LEU A 198 7.91 9.48 0.48
N TYR A 199 8.19 8.19 0.31
CA TYR A 199 9.47 7.61 0.70
C TYR A 199 10.62 8.13 -0.17
N TRP A 200 10.45 8.14 -1.49
CA TRP A 200 11.52 8.51 -2.41
C TRP A 200 11.84 10.00 -2.43
N SER A 201 10.86 10.88 -2.23
CA SER A 201 11.02 12.32 -2.38
C SER A 201 10.89 13.11 -1.08
N HIS A 202 10.24 12.56 -0.05
CA HIS A 202 9.84 13.31 1.15
C HIS A 202 10.17 12.63 2.48
N PHE A 203 10.94 11.53 2.47
CA PHE A 203 11.27 10.83 3.69
C PHE A 203 12.20 11.62 4.60
N GLU A 204 13.23 12.26 4.05
CA GLU A 204 14.14 13.09 4.85
C GLU A 204 13.48 14.42 5.23
N ASP A 205 13.05 15.18 4.22
CA ASP A 205 12.28 16.41 4.37
C ASP A 205 10.85 16.23 3.78
N PRO A 206 9.78 16.24 4.60
CA PRO A 206 9.74 16.64 6.00
C PRO A 206 9.66 15.49 7.00
N LEU A 207 9.46 14.24 6.55
CA LEU A 207 8.97 13.17 7.43
C LEU A 207 9.97 12.85 8.55
N TYR A 208 11.25 12.70 8.25
CA TYR A 208 12.28 12.41 9.25
C TYR A 208 12.57 13.63 10.13
N HIS A 209 12.68 14.83 9.56
CA HIS A 209 12.94 16.06 10.33
C HIS A 209 11.81 16.40 11.33
N LEU A 210 10.57 16.00 11.02
CA LEU A 210 9.43 16.16 11.93
C LEU A 210 9.23 14.97 12.88
N GLY A 211 10.08 13.95 12.84
CA GLY A 211 9.95 12.75 13.68
C GLY A 211 8.75 11.86 13.32
N LEU A 212 8.31 11.91 12.06
CA LEU A 212 7.17 11.15 11.53
C LEU A 212 7.58 9.85 10.83
N GLU A 213 8.88 9.52 10.80
CA GLU A 213 9.42 8.35 10.13
C GLU A 213 8.78 7.06 10.66
N LYS A 214 8.60 6.94 11.98
CA LYS A 214 7.95 5.75 12.57
C LYS A 214 6.47 5.68 12.25
N SER A 215 5.80 6.83 12.15
CA SER A 215 4.38 6.93 11.79
C SER A 215 4.16 6.45 10.37
N VAL A 216 4.93 6.96 9.41
CA VAL A 216 4.81 6.56 8.00
C VAL A 216 5.20 5.09 7.80
N ASN A 217 6.21 4.59 8.52
CA ASN A 217 6.58 3.17 8.51
C ASN A 217 5.42 2.28 9.02
N SER A 218 4.78 2.67 10.12
CA SER A 218 3.67 1.91 10.72
C SER A 218 2.44 1.89 9.83
N CYS A 219 2.09 3.03 9.23
CA CYS A 219 0.99 3.08 8.27
C CYS A 219 1.31 2.27 7.00
N PHE A 220 2.53 2.38 6.46
CA PHE A 220 2.87 1.72 5.21
C PHE A 220 3.05 0.21 5.36
N SER A 221 3.68 -0.28 6.43
CA SER A 221 3.76 -1.73 6.71
C SER A 221 2.38 -2.35 6.90
N HIS A 222 1.48 -1.69 7.64
CA HIS A 222 0.09 -2.12 7.78
C HIS A 222 -0.65 -2.09 6.43
N PHE A 223 -0.42 -1.08 5.61
CA PHE A 223 -0.97 -0.99 4.26
C PHE A 223 -0.52 -2.17 3.38
N ILE A 224 0.77 -2.49 3.34
CA ILE A 224 1.32 -3.61 2.56
C ILE A 224 0.76 -4.96 3.04
N LEU A 225 0.71 -5.18 4.36
CA LEU A 225 0.14 -6.41 4.92
C LEU A 225 -1.35 -6.55 4.57
N THR A 226 -2.12 -5.47 4.68
CA THR A 226 -3.54 -5.47 4.33
C THR A 226 -3.73 -5.70 2.82
N ALA A 227 -2.99 -4.97 2.00
CA ALA A 227 -3.11 -5.01 0.55
C ALA A 227 -2.80 -6.39 0.00
N THR A 228 -1.72 -7.01 0.50
CA THR A 228 -1.35 -8.36 0.10
C THR A 228 -2.30 -9.40 0.69
N THR A 229 -2.80 -9.25 1.93
CA THR A 229 -3.74 -10.18 2.57
C THR A 229 -5.13 -10.20 1.92
N LEU A 230 -5.54 -9.10 1.27
CA LEU A 230 -6.85 -8.97 0.61
C LEU A 230 -6.79 -9.02 -0.92
N ASP A 231 -5.65 -9.41 -1.51
CA ASP A 231 -5.47 -9.44 -2.97
C ASP A 231 -5.70 -8.07 -3.65
N LEU A 232 -5.38 -6.99 -2.93
CA LEU A 232 -5.51 -5.62 -3.44
C LEU A 232 -4.26 -5.16 -4.17
N LEU A 233 -3.10 -5.72 -3.84
CA LEU A 233 -1.82 -5.52 -4.53
C LEU A 233 -1.07 -6.85 -4.68
N GLY A 234 -0.46 -7.05 -5.85
CA GLY A 234 0.41 -8.19 -6.15
C GLY A 234 1.90 -7.83 -6.09
N PRO A 235 2.81 -8.81 -6.29
CA PRO A 235 4.25 -8.58 -6.19
C PRO A 235 4.76 -7.55 -7.22
N ALA A 236 4.20 -7.54 -8.43
CA ALA A 236 4.57 -6.57 -9.46
C ALA A 236 4.21 -5.12 -9.08
N ASP A 237 3.15 -4.92 -8.27
CA ASP A 237 2.78 -3.59 -7.80
C ASP A 237 3.77 -3.07 -6.75
N LEU A 238 4.44 -3.96 -6.00
CA LEU A 238 5.34 -3.61 -4.89
C LEU A 238 6.77 -3.27 -5.34
N GLU A 239 7.12 -3.54 -6.60
CA GLU A 239 8.46 -3.40 -7.17
C GLU A 239 9.16 -2.08 -6.81
N PRO A 240 8.51 -0.90 -6.88
CA PRO A 240 9.17 0.38 -6.59
C PRO A 240 9.67 0.54 -5.14
N MET A 241 9.17 -0.30 -4.24
CA MET A 241 9.50 -0.32 -2.81
C MET A 241 10.05 -1.68 -2.37
N GLN A 242 10.45 -2.55 -3.31
CA GLN A 242 10.86 -3.93 -3.03
C GLN A 242 11.98 -4.00 -1.99
N ALA A 243 12.99 -3.13 -2.09
CA ALA A 243 14.10 -3.09 -1.13
C ALA A 243 13.64 -2.82 0.32
N LEU A 244 12.57 -2.05 0.53
CA LEU A 244 12.02 -1.81 1.87
C LEU A 244 11.19 -3.01 2.35
N VAL A 245 10.44 -3.64 1.44
CA VAL A 245 9.70 -4.89 1.72
C VAL A 245 10.66 -6.00 2.16
N ASP A 246 11.79 -6.14 1.46
CA ASP A 246 12.84 -7.11 1.77
C ASP A 246 13.47 -6.85 3.14
N LEU A 247 13.79 -5.59 3.43
CA LEU A 247 14.32 -5.17 4.73
C LEU A 247 13.35 -5.49 5.88
N TRP A 248 12.06 -5.22 5.69
CA TRP A 248 11.02 -5.50 6.69
C TRP A 248 10.71 -6.98 6.86
N ALA A 249 10.86 -7.79 5.81
CA ALA A 249 10.80 -9.24 5.95
C ALA A 249 12.00 -9.77 6.74
N ALA A 250 13.22 -9.34 6.41
CA ALA A 250 14.44 -9.82 7.06
C ALA A 250 14.55 -9.37 8.53
N ASN A 251 14.03 -8.19 8.88
CA ASN A 251 14.08 -7.69 10.25
C ASN A 251 12.93 -8.20 11.17
N GLY A 252 12.05 -9.06 10.63
CA GLY A 252 10.94 -9.66 11.36
C GLY A 252 9.71 -8.74 11.53
N THR A 253 9.62 -7.63 10.79
CA THR A 253 8.40 -6.79 10.76
C THR A 253 7.25 -7.55 10.11
N PHE A 254 7.51 -8.26 9.00
CA PHE A 254 6.50 -9.08 8.34
C PHE A 254 6.48 -10.50 8.89
N PRO A 255 5.32 -11.01 9.35
CA PRO A 255 5.16 -12.39 9.77
C PRO A 255 5.50 -13.37 8.65
N GLN A 256 6.14 -14.49 8.96
CA GLN A 256 6.60 -15.48 7.97
C GLN A 256 5.45 -16.13 7.18
N ASP A 257 4.26 -16.21 7.77
CA ASP A 257 3.04 -16.72 7.16
C ASP A 257 2.29 -15.66 6.32
N SER A 258 2.75 -14.41 6.33
CA SER A 258 2.15 -13.34 5.54
C SER A 258 2.56 -13.41 4.07
N ARG A 259 1.64 -12.98 3.19
CA ARG A 259 1.91 -12.89 1.75
C ARG A 259 2.99 -11.86 1.42
N ALA A 260 3.05 -10.77 2.18
CA ALA A 260 4.11 -9.77 2.06
C ALA A 260 5.51 -10.38 2.29
N TYR A 261 5.65 -11.26 3.28
CA TYR A 261 6.90 -12.00 3.51
C TYR A 261 7.22 -12.94 2.34
N GLY A 262 6.20 -13.62 1.79
CA GLY A 262 6.37 -14.48 0.61
C GLY A 262 6.79 -13.74 -0.67
N TYR A 263 6.54 -12.42 -0.76
CA TYR A 263 6.98 -11.58 -1.88
C TYR A 263 8.38 -10.98 -1.69
N ALA A 264 8.99 -11.15 -0.51
CA ALA A 264 10.27 -10.56 -0.18
C ALA A 264 11.46 -11.40 -0.64
N ASN A 265 12.55 -10.73 -1.02
CA ASN A 265 13.86 -11.33 -1.20
C ASN A 265 14.68 -11.22 0.09
N LEU A 266 14.66 -12.27 0.91
CA LEU A 266 15.32 -12.28 2.22
C LEU A 266 16.82 -12.01 2.15
N ARG A 267 17.51 -12.44 1.09
CA ARG A 267 18.95 -12.21 0.93
C ARG A 267 19.28 -10.73 0.75
N ALA A 268 18.46 -10.01 0.00
CA ALA A 268 18.59 -8.56 -0.14
C ALA A 268 18.34 -7.86 1.20
N GLY A 269 17.29 -8.27 1.93
CA GLY A 269 16.97 -7.74 3.25
C GLY A 269 18.07 -7.98 4.29
N GLU A 270 18.59 -9.20 4.39
CA GLU A 270 19.72 -9.55 5.26
C GLU A 270 20.97 -8.73 4.93
N ARG A 271 21.23 -8.50 3.64
CA ARG A 271 22.34 -7.65 3.21
C ARG A 271 22.15 -6.19 3.63
N LEU A 272 20.95 -5.64 3.48
CA LEU A 272 20.62 -4.30 3.96
C LEU A 272 20.80 -4.16 5.48
N LEU A 273 20.41 -5.19 6.25
CA LEU A 273 20.66 -5.23 7.70
C LEU A 273 22.15 -5.24 8.04
N ALA A 274 22.95 -6.05 7.33
CA ALA A 274 24.38 -6.10 7.52
C ALA A 274 25.05 -4.74 7.23
N LEU A 275 24.62 -4.03 6.17
CA LEU A 275 25.11 -2.69 5.84
C LEU A 275 24.75 -1.66 6.91
N ALA A 276 23.56 -1.74 7.50
CA ALA A 276 23.14 -0.85 8.58
C ALA A 276 23.95 -1.09 9.87
N GLY A 277 24.32 -2.34 10.17
CA GLY A 277 25.17 -2.70 11.30
C GLY A 277 26.66 -2.38 11.09
N ALA A 278 27.16 -2.42 9.85
CA ALA A 278 28.56 -2.16 9.51
C ALA A 278 28.95 -0.67 9.54
N THR A 279 27.99 0.26 9.53
CA THR A 279 28.25 1.72 9.50
C THR A 279 28.50 2.33 10.90
N THR A 280 29.03 1.56 11.85
CA THR A 280 29.47 2.07 13.17
C THR A 280 30.97 1.90 13.41
N ALA A 281 31.77 2.16 12.38
CA ALA A 281 33.21 2.39 12.52
C ALA A 281 33.52 3.84 12.13
N VAL A 282 33.47 4.74 13.12
CA VAL A 282 34.26 5.98 13.15
C VAL A 282 35.52 5.67 13.93
#